data_AF-A0A1F4TRD4-F1
#
_entry.id   AF-A0A1F4TRD4-F1
#
_cell.length_a   1.000
_cell.length_b   1.000
_cell.length_c   1.000
_cell.angle_alpha   90.00
_cell.angle_beta   90.00
_cell.angle_gamma   90.00
#
_symmetry.space_group_name_H-M   'P 1'
#
loop_
_entity.id
_entity.type
_entity.pdbx_description
1 polymer ?
#
loop_
_entity_poly.entity_id
_entity_poly.type
_entity_poly.pdbx_seq_one_letter_code
_entity_poly.pdbx_strand_id
1 'polypeptide(L)' 'MQSILVVGIIIFTGFIFGQIANFFKLPRVTGYILAGVVLNPGITHLIPQNFINHTDLVTNIALSIITFSIGGSLV' A
#
# COMPACT_ATOMS: atom_id res chain seq x y z
N MET A 1 15.90 10.40 -0.95
CA MET A 1 15.98 8.96 -1.30
C MET A 1 15.70 8.80 -2.78
N GLN A 2 16.30 7.83 -3.46
CA GLN A 2 15.92 7.55 -4.84
C GLN A 2 14.48 7.02 -4.87
N SER A 3 13.63 7.57 -5.74
CA SER A 3 12.19 7.23 -5.79
C SER A 3 11.95 5.73 -6.00
N ILE A 4 12.83 5.06 -6.74
CA ILE A 4 12.78 3.62 -6.97
C ILE A 4 12.93 2.81 -5.66
N LEU A 5 13.80 3.28 -4.76
CA LEU A 5 14.02 2.63 -3.46
C LEU A 5 12.78 2.77 -2.58
N VAL A 6 12.16 3.95 -2.56
CA VAL A 6 10.93 4.21 -1.79
C VAL A 6 9.82 3.28 -2.25
N VAL A 7 9.60 3.17 -3.56
CA VAL A 7 8.61 2.25 -4.13
C VAL A 7 8.94 0.80 -3.79
N GLY A 8 10.21 0.40 -3.90
CA GLY A 8 10.67 -0.94 -3.53
C GLY A 8 10.36 -1.27 -2.07
N ILE A 9 10.62 -0.35 -1.14
CA ILE A 9 10.29 -0.49 0.29
C ILE A 9 8.78 -0.63 0.48
N ILE A 10 7.97 0.23 -0.14
CA ILE A 10 6.50 0.17 -0.03
C ILE A 10 5.96 -1.19 -0.47
N ILE A 11 6.39 -1.68 -1.65
CA ILE A 11 5.95 -2.96 -2.19
C ILE A 11 6.42 -4.11 -1.31
N PHE A 12 7.68 -4.09 -0.88
CA PHE A 12 8.27 -5.16 -0.07
C PHE A 12 7.61 -5.25 1.30
N THR A 13 7.47 -4.13 2.02
CA THR A 13 6.81 -4.09 3.33
C THR A 13 5.33 -4.44 3.21
N GLY A 14 4.63 -3.95 2.18
CA GLY A 14 3.25 -4.32 1.90
C GLY A 14 3.09 -5.83 1.70
N PHE A 15 3.98 -6.46 0.93
CA PHE A 15 3.98 -7.91 0.74
C PHE A 15 4.21 -8.68 2.04
N ILE A 16 5.24 -8.30 2.82
CA ILE A 16 5.57 -8.94 4.10
C ILE A 16 4.36 -8.88 5.04
N PHE A 17 3.79 -7.69 5.26
CA PHE A 17 2.65 -7.54 6.18
C PHE A 17 1.38 -8.18 5.64
N GLY A 18 1.16 -8.19 4.32
CA GLY A 18 0.06 -8.92 3.71
C GLY A 18 0.13 -10.43 3.98
N GLN A 19 1.33 -11.00 3.90
CA GLN A 19 1.55 -12.41 4.24
C GLN A 19 1.40 -12.68 5.74
N ILE A 20 1.87 -11.77 6.60
CA ILE A 20 1.65 -11.87 8.04
C ILE A 20 0.15 -11.83 8.37
N ALA A 21 -0.62 -10.90 7.79
CA ALA A 21 -2.07 -10.85 7.97
C ALA A 21 -2.75 -12.14 7.52
N ASN A 22 -2.38 -12.66 6.35
CA ASN A 22 -2.90 -13.92 5.83
C ASN A 22 -2.55 -15.11 6.73
N PHE A 23 -1.36 -15.13 7.34
CA PHE A 23 -0.94 -16.14 8.31
C PHE A 23 -1.86 -16.14 9.55
N PHE A 24 -2.27 -14.97 10.01
CA PHE A 24 -3.25 -14.80 11.09
C PHE A 24 -4.72 -14.99 10.64
N LYS A 25 -4.97 -15.51 9.43
CA LYS A 25 -6.32 -15.67 8.82
C LYS A 25 -7.08 -14.35 8.64
N LEU A 26 -6.38 -13.23 8.58
CA LEU A 26 -6.97 -11.93 8.27
C LEU A 26 -6.90 -11.65 6.77
N PRO A 27 -7.80 -10.83 6.22
CA PRO A 27 -7.68 -10.34 4.86
C PRO A 27 -6.33 -9.64 4.65
N ARG A 28 -5.66 -9.91 3.52
CA ARG A 28 -4.35 -9.30 3.20
C ARG A 28 -4.36 -7.78 3.22
N VAL A 29 -5.49 -7.16 2.86
CA VAL A 29 -5.68 -5.71 2.90
C VAL A 29 -5.42 -5.12 4.29
N THR A 30 -5.74 -5.86 5.35
CA THR A 30 -5.44 -5.47 6.74
C THR A 30 -3.92 -5.33 6.95
N GLY A 31 -3.14 -6.26 6.40
CA GLY A 31 -1.69 -6.21 6.42
C GLY A 31 -1.14 -5.00 5.65
N TYR A 32 -1.70 -4.69 4.48
CA TYR A 32 -1.30 -3.52 3.71
C TYR A 32 -1.53 -2.20 4.46
N ILE A 33 -2.66 -2.09 5.18
CA ILE A 33 -2.95 -0.94 6.03
C ILE A 33 -1.91 -0.83 7.16
N LEU A 34 -1.61 -1.93 7.85
CA LEU A 34 -0.59 -1.96 8.90
C LEU A 34 0.80 -1.57 8.38
N ALA A 35 1.20 -2.06 7.21
CA ALA A 35 2.45 -1.64 6.56
C ALA A 35 2.47 -0.13 6.31
N GLY A 36 1.36 0.46 5.85
CA GLY A 36 1.24 1.91 5.64
C GLY A 36 1.37 2.71 6.93
N VAL A 37 0.79 2.22 8.04
CA VAL A 37 0.95 2.83 9.37
C VAL A 37 2.42 2.77 9.80
N VAL A 38 3.09 1.62 9.67
CA VAL A 38 4.51 1.47 10.04
C VAL A 38 5.42 2.36 9.19
N LEU A 39 5.13 2.47 7.89
CA LEU A 39 5.88 3.30 6.95
C LEU A 39 5.50 4.80 7.00
N ASN A 40 4.63 5.19 7.92
CA ASN A 40 4.24 6.59 8.07
C ASN A 40 5.47 7.46 8.39
N PRO A 41 5.66 8.63 7.73
CA PRO A 41 6.79 9.50 7.97
C PRO A 41 6.88 9.97 9.41
N GLY A 42 5.74 10.13 10.11
CA GLY A 42 5.69 10.53 11.50
C GLY A 42 6.19 9.46 12.48
N ILE A 43 6.22 8.18 12.06
CA ILE A 43 6.70 7.07 12.89
C ILE A 43 8.12 6.70 12.51
N THR A 44 8.37 6.36 11.24
CA THR A 44 9.67 5.81 10.81
C THR A 44 10.53 6.80 10.03
N HIS A 45 10.02 7.95 9.59
CA HIS A 45 10.72 8.94 8.74
C HIS A 45 11.37 8.36 7.46
N LEU A 46 11.08 7.09 7.12
CA LEU A 46 11.66 6.37 5.99
C LEU A 46 11.11 6.86 4.65
N ILE A 47 9.83 7.24 4.63
CA ILE A 47 9.16 7.76 3.44
C ILE A 47 9.12 9.30 3.51
N PRO A 48 9.64 10.01 2.50
CA PRO A 48 9.61 11.46 2.47
C PRO A 48 8.17 11.97 2.31
N GLN A 49 7.79 13.02 3.05
CA GLN A 49 6.44 13.61 2.98
C GLN A 49 6.03 14.03 1.57
N ASN A 50 6.98 14.54 0.77
CA ASN A 50 6.72 14.88 -0.63
C ASN A 50 6.19 13.70 -1.46
N PHE A 51 6.59 12.46 -1.15
CA PHE A 51 6.09 11.28 -1.87
C PHE A 51 4.60 11.04 -1.61
N ILE A 52 4.16 11.22 -0.37
CA ILE A 52 2.75 11.04 0.03
C ILE A 52 1.86 12.04 -0.70
N ASN A 53 2.28 13.31 -0.76
CA ASN A 53 1.53 14.37 -1.44
C ASN A 53 1.35 14.13 -2.95
N HIS A 54 2.19 13.31 -3.58
CA HIS A 54 2.09 12.98 -5.00
C HIS A 54 1.46 11.59 -5.25
N THR A 55 1.06 10.87 -4.20
CA THR A 55 0.50 9.51 -4.34
C THR A 55 -0.99 9.52 -4.68
N ASP A 56 -1.70 10.65 -4.50
CA ASP A 56 -3.16 10.75 -4.73
C ASP A 56 -3.60 10.30 -6.12
N LEU A 57 -2.84 10.67 -7.17
CA LEU A 57 -3.13 10.25 -8.53
C LEU A 57 -3.05 8.72 -8.67
N VAL A 58 -2.02 8.10 -8.08
CA VAL A 58 -1.83 6.65 -8.10
C VAL A 58 -2.95 5.94 -7.33
N THR A 59 -3.33 6.47 -6.17
CA THR A 59 -4.45 5.95 -5.36
C THR A 59 -5.77 5.99 -6.11
N ASN A 60 -6.07 7.10 -6.78
CA ASN A 60 -7.31 7.26 -7.56
C ASN A 60 -7.37 6.26 -8.74
N ILE A 61 -6.25 6.07 -9.45
CA ILE A 61 -6.17 5.08 -10.52
C ILE A 61 -6.34 3.67 -9.97
N ALA A 62 -5.67 3.34 -8.86
CA ALA A 62 -5.79 2.02 -8.23
C ALA A 62 -7.22 1.73 -7.77
N LEU A 63 -7.90 2.68 -7.11
CA LEU A 63 -9.29 2.54 -6.69
C LEU A 63 -10.25 2.39 -7.88
N SER A 64 -10.01 3.12 -8.97
CA SER A 64 -10.80 3.00 -10.20
C SER A 64 -10.67 1.60 -10.81
N ILE A 65 -9.45 1.06 -10.87
CA ILE A 65 -9.19 -0.31 -11.35
C ILE A 65 -9.87 -1.33 -10.43
N ILE A 66 -9.70 -1.22 -9.10
CA ILE A 66 -10.32 -2.13 -8.13
C ILE A 66 -11.85 -2.12 -8.29
N THR A 67 -12.46 -0.94 -8.37
CA THR A 67 -13.91 -0.78 -8.53
C THR A 67 -14.40 -1.39 -9.84
N PHE A 68 -13.69 -1.14 -10.95
CA PHE A 68 -14.00 -1.73 -12.25
C PHE A 68 -13.88 -3.26 -12.22
N SER A 69 -12.80 -3.80 -11.64
CA SER A 69 -12.61 -5.25 -11.50
C SER A 69 -13.70 -5.91 -10.65
N ILE A 70 -14.10 -5.30 -9.55
CA ILE A 70 -15.21 -5.80 -8.72
C ILE A 70 -16.52 -5.76 -9.51
N GLY A 71 -16.83 -4.65 -10.18
CA GLY A 71 -18.03 -4.53 -11.01
C GLY A 71 -18.10 -5.57 -12.13
N GLY A 72 -16.97 -5.85 -12.79
CA GLY A 72 -16.88 -6.88 -13.82
C GLY A 72 -17.00 -8.32 -13.30
N SER A 73 -16.69 -8.56 -12.02
CA SER A 73 -16.81 -9.90 -11.40
C SER A 73 -18.23 -10.28 -10.99
N LEU A 74 -19.17 -9.32 -11.04
CA LEU A 74 -20.58 -9.48 -10.70
C LEU A 74 -21.46 -9.82 -11.91
N VAL A 75 -20.84 -10.15 -13.06
CA VAL A 75 -21.48 -10.60 -14.31
C VAL A 75 -21.13 -12.06 -14.55
#